data_AF-A0A0M8NAH9-F1
#
_entry.id   AF-A0A0M8NAH9-F1
#
_cell.length_a   1.000
_cell.length_b   1.000
_cell.length_c   1.000
_cell.angle_alpha   90.00
_cell.angle_beta   90.00
_cell.angle_gamma   90.00
#
_symmetry.space_group_name_H-M   'P 1'
#
loop_
_entity.id
_entity.type
_entity.pdbx_description
1 polymer ?
#
loop_
_entity_poly.entity_id
_entity_poly.type
_entity_poly.pdbx_seq_one_letter_code
_entity_poly.pdbx_strand_id
1 'polypeptide(L)'
;MVLAIICFWLASLPEVWDIKGWGSLIPDKISFQTGYRLSTFPLIHLNVFHAFLNVVALTPLLERFESEYGTLTTLALFFGPLTTIPAILYLFIELVIIRGNTAIMGASIWIFLLLGMEAIRTYKSNPYLVIATHQIPTWTTPLLMIILVAALIPNTSLLGHLCGVSVGYFAGLGYVKFLAPPEWALRWIESKLNLLAILPHYVSVDQKTYGRFGVLPSTNRAVGSASAPTELMNTTQRTS
;
A
#
# COMPACT_ATOMS: atom_id res chain seq x y z
N MET A 1 3.61 -0.33 10.37
CA MET A 1 2.24 0.23 10.48
C MET A 1 1.25 -0.75 11.10
N VAL A 2 1.20 -2.01 10.65
CA VAL A 2 0.38 -3.07 11.27
C VAL A 2 0.65 -3.21 12.78
N LEU A 3 1.92 -3.21 13.19
CA LEU A 3 2.29 -3.20 14.61
C LEU A 3 1.65 -2.03 15.38
N ALA A 4 1.67 -0.82 14.81
CA ALA A 4 1.06 0.35 15.44
C ALA A 4 -0.47 0.19 15.59
N ILE A 5 -1.15 -0.36 14.60
CA ILE A 5 -2.58 -0.70 14.69
C ILE A 5 -2.84 -1.65 15.86
N ILE A 6 -2.04 -2.72 15.99
CA ILE A 6 -2.17 -3.70 17.07
C ILE A 6 -1.89 -3.04 18.43
N CYS A 7 -0.83 -2.24 18.55
CA CYS A 7 -0.49 -1.53 19.78
C CYS A 7 -1.60 -0.56 20.21
N PHE A 8 -2.14 0.25 19.30
CA PHE A 8 -3.24 1.16 19.63
C PHE A 8 -4.53 0.41 19.98
N TRP A 9 -4.80 -0.71 19.33
CA TRP A 9 -5.93 -1.56 19.69
C TRP A 9 -5.77 -2.15 21.10
N LEU A 10 -4.61 -2.73 21.42
CA LEU A 10 -4.30 -3.26 22.76
C LEU A 10 -4.36 -2.16 23.84
N ALA A 11 -3.81 -0.98 23.54
CA ALA A 11 -3.85 0.16 24.45
C ALA A 11 -5.27 0.67 24.72
N SER A 12 -6.25 0.33 23.87
CA SER A 12 -7.65 0.73 24.06
C SER A 12 -8.43 -0.18 25.00
N LEU A 13 -7.89 -1.36 25.36
CA LEU A 13 -8.53 -2.34 26.23
C LEU A 13 -8.70 -1.90 27.70
N PRO A 14 -7.72 -1.22 28.33
CA PRO A 14 -7.84 -0.84 29.73
C PRO A 14 -8.86 0.28 30.00
N GLU A 15 -9.39 0.94 28.96
CA GLU A 15 -10.33 2.08 29.03
C GLU A 15 -9.87 3.29 29.89
N VAL A 16 -8.60 3.31 30.32
CA VAL A 16 -8.00 4.42 31.09
C VAL A 16 -7.89 5.71 30.25
N TRP A 17 -7.81 5.57 28.92
CA TRP A 17 -7.71 6.67 27.98
C TRP A 17 -8.65 6.45 26.80
N ASP A 18 -9.45 7.47 26.46
CA ASP A 18 -10.29 7.45 25.27
C ASP A 18 -9.45 7.60 24.00
N ILE A 19 -8.81 6.50 23.59
CA ILE A 19 -7.99 6.41 22.37
C ILE A 19 -8.83 6.67 21.12
N LYS A 20 -10.11 6.26 21.13
CA LYS A 20 -11.03 6.47 19.99
C LYS A 20 -11.31 7.95 19.81
N GLY A 21 -11.71 8.64 20.87
CA GLY A 21 -11.94 10.07 20.87
C GLY A 21 -10.66 10.87 20.66
N TRP A 22 -9.50 10.39 21.12
CA TRP A 22 -8.20 11.05 20.90
C TRP A 22 -7.75 10.98 19.44
N GLY A 23 -7.74 9.79 18.83
CA GLY A 23 -7.06 9.60 17.55
C GLY A 23 -7.96 9.61 16.32
N SER A 24 -9.29 9.59 16.47
CA SER A 24 -10.21 9.67 15.32
C SER A 24 -10.15 11.02 14.58
N LEU A 25 -10.46 10.99 13.29
CA LEU A 25 -10.63 12.19 12.49
C LEU A 25 -12.07 12.69 12.67
N ILE A 26 -12.22 13.74 13.49
CA ILE A 26 -13.51 14.36 13.80
C ILE A 26 -13.48 15.77 13.22
N PRO A 27 -14.34 16.10 12.24
CA PRO A 27 -14.24 17.35 11.49
C PRO A 27 -14.20 18.64 12.33
N ASP A 28 -15.07 18.78 13.32
CA ASP A 28 -15.15 19.96 14.20
C ASP A 28 -14.02 20.04 15.23
N LYS A 29 -13.24 18.97 15.41
CA LYS A 29 -12.09 18.94 16.33
C LYS A 29 -10.77 19.16 15.64
N ILE A 30 -10.73 19.55 14.37
CA ILE A 30 -9.48 19.84 13.65
C ILE A 30 -9.04 21.27 13.90
N SER A 31 -7.86 21.42 14.51
CA SER A 31 -7.17 22.67 14.74
C SER A 31 -5.66 22.45 14.63
N PHE A 32 -4.86 23.52 14.80
CA PHE A 32 -3.41 23.39 14.85
C PHE A 32 -2.93 22.45 15.98
N GLN A 33 -3.62 22.42 17.12
CA GLN A 33 -3.25 21.59 18.27
C GLN A 33 -3.65 20.12 18.09
N THR A 34 -4.67 19.85 17.29
CA THR A 34 -5.21 18.50 17.05
C THR A 34 -4.93 17.98 15.64
N GLY A 35 -4.07 18.65 14.88
CA GLY A 35 -3.69 18.28 13.52
C GLY A 35 -3.12 16.86 13.41
N TYR A 36 -2.61 16.28 14.50
CA TYR A 36 -2.18 14.88 14.55
C TYR A 36 -3.29 13.89 14.12
N ARG A 37 -4.57 14.27 14.29
CA ARG A 37 -5.74 13.48 13.85
C ARG A 37 -5.76 13.22 12.35
N LEU A 38 -5.09 14.05 11.56
CA LEU A 38 -4.93 13.83 10.11
C LEU A 38 -4.06 12.61 9.79
N SER A 39 -3.25 12.13 10.73
CA SER A 39 -2.36 10.97 10.54
C SER A 39 -2.66 9.79 11.47
N THR A 40 -3.28 10.02 12.63
CA THR A 40 -3.53 8.96 13.62
C THR A 40 -4.77 8.14 13.37
N PHE A 41 -5.81 8.71 12.75
CA PHE A 41 -7.12 8.03 12.61
C PHE A 41 -7.09 6.65 11.93
N PRO A 42 -6.19 6.33 10.97
CA PRO A 42 -6.16 4.99 10.38
C PRO A 42 -5.65 3.93 11.37
N LEU A 43 -4.92 4.33 12.42
CA LEU A 43 -4.42 3.42 13.44
C LEU A 43 -5.49 3.02 14.46
N ILE A 44 -6.55 3.82 14.59
CA ILE A 44 -7.57 3.68 15.62
C ILE A 44 -8.74 2.86 15.12
N HIS A 45 -9.24 1.93 15.93
CA HIS A 45 -10.30 1.00 15.52
C HIS A 45 -11.43 0.90 16.54
N LEU A 46 -12.65 0.74 16.03
CA LEU A 46 -13.88 0.65 16.84
C LEU A 46 -13.91 -0.58 17.77
N ASN A 47 -13.47 -1.74 17.27
CA ASN A 47 -13.49 -3.01 17.98
C ASN A 47 -12.48 -3.99 17.36
N VAL A 48 -12.34 -5.18 17.97
CA VAL A 48 -11.41 -6.22 17.53
C VAL A 48 -11.67 -6.71 16.11
N PHE A 49 -12.94 -6.85 15.72
CA PHE A 49 -13.29 -7.35 14.39
C PHE A 49 -12.88 -6.35 13.30
N HIS A 50 -13.14 -5.06 13.52
CA HIS A 50 -12.72 -4.00 12.61
C HIS A 50 -11.19 -3.92 12.51
N ALA A 51 -10.46 -4.04 13.63
CA ALA A 51 -8.99 -4.08 13.63
C ALA A 51 -8.45 -5.31 12.89
N PHE A 52 -9.00 -6.49 13.18
CA PHE A 52 -8.58 -7.76 12.58
C PHE A 52 -8.79 -7.76 11.06
N LEU A 53 -9.98 -7.40 10.58
CA LEU A 53 -10.26 -7.35 9.14
C LEU A 53 -9.35 -6.35 8.43
N ASN A 54 -9.13 -5.18 9.01
CA ASN A 54 -8.22 -4.19 8.42
C ASN A 54 -6.77 -4.70 8.40
N VAL A 55 -6.29 -5.37 9.45
CA VAL A 55 -4.94 -5.95 9.46
C VAL A 55 -4.81 -7.01 8.37
N VAL A 56 -5.76 -7.94 8.27
CA VAL A 56 -5.72 -9.02 7.26
C VAL A 56 -5.76 -8.45 5.83
N ALA A 57 -6.64 -7.48 5.57
CA ALA A 57 -6.76 -6.89 4.24
C ALA A 57 -5.60 -5.95 3.88
N LEU A 58 -5.07 -5.19 4.85
CA LEU A 58 -4.00 -4.23 4.62
C LEU A 58 -2.64 -4.90 4.38
N THR A 59 -2.34 -5.97 5.11
CA THR A 59 -1.01 -6.60 5.12
C THR A 59 -0.46 -6.90 3.72
N PRO A 60 -1.15 -7.67 2.84
CA PRO A 60 -0.58 -8.00 1.52
C PRO A 60 -0.43 -6.77 0.61
N LEU A 61 -1.33 -5.78 0.74
CA LEU A 61 -1.27 -4.54 -0.05
C LEU A 61 -0.09 -3.67 0.39
N LEU A 62 0.12 -3.58 1.70
CA LEU A 62 1.19 -2.79 2.29
C LEU A 62 2.55 -3.44 2.06
N GLU A 63 2.67 -4.76 2.22
CA GLU A 63 3.90 -5.50 1.90
C GLU A 63 4.32 -5.29 0.45
N ARG A 64 3.36 -5.35 -0.47
CA ARG A 64 3.65 -5.08 -1.88
C ARG A 64 4.12 -3.64 -2.08
N PHE A 65 3.42 -2.66 -1.51
CA PHE A 65 3.84 -1.26 -1.58
C PHE A 65 5.24 -1.08 -1.00
N GLU A 66 5.52 -1.65 0.16
CA GLU A 66 6.82 -1.56 0.83
C GLU A 66 7.94 -2.21 0.02
N SER A 67 7.66 -3.35 -0.60
CA SER A 67 8.62 -4.01 -1.49
C SER A 67 8.98 -3.17 -2.73
N GLU A 68 8.06 -2.32 -3.17
CA GLU A 68 8.26 -1.44 -4.32
C GLU A 68 8.89 -0.10 -3.92
N TYR A 69 8.51 0.44 -2.76
CA TYR A 69 8.90 1.79 -2.34
C TYR A 69 10.01 1.86 -1.29
N GLY A 70 10.29 0.77 -0.58
CA GLY A 70 11.18 0.71 0.58
C GLY A 70 10.47 1.08 1.89
N THR A 71 10.98 0.57 3.02
CA THR A 71 10.33 0.73 4.34
C THR A 71 10.21 2.18 4.76
N LEU A 72 11.31 2.96 4.73
CA LEU A 72 11.28 4.37 5.16
C LEU A 72 10.39 5.23 4.25
N THR A 73 10.42 5.01 2.94
CA THR A 73 9.54 5.71 1.99
C THR A 73 8.08 5.40 2.29
N THR A 74 7.76 4.14 2.56
CA THR A 74 6.41 3.69 2.91
C THR A 74 5.93 4.37 4.18
N LEU A 75 6.74 4.37 5.23
CA LEU A 75 6.41 5.07 6.47
C LEU A 75 6.21 6.57 6.24
N ALA A 76 7.11 7.24 5.52
CA ALA A 76 7.00 8.67 5.24
C ALA A 76 5.74 9.02 4.43
N LEU A 77 5.42 8.22 3.40
CA LEU A 77 4.26 8.44 2.56
C LEU A 77 2.95 8.22 3.32
N PHE A 78 2.85 7.13 4.08
CA PHE A 78 1.63 6.82 4.82
C PHE A 78 1.45 7.65 6.08
N PHE A 79 2.50 8.05 6.80
CA PHE A 79 2.35 9.01 7.90
C PHE A 79 2.30 10.47 7.46
N GLY A 80 2.49 10.74 6.17
CA GLY A 80 2.35 12.04 5.54
C GLY A 80 1.26 12.06 4.46
N PRO A 81 1.63 12.26 3.18
CA PRO A 81 0.68 12.65 2.14
C PRO A 81 -0.38 11.59 1.78
N LEU A 82 -0.07 10.30 1.84
CA LEU A 82 -1.05 9.25 1.51
C LEU A 82 -2.14 9.07 2.57
N THR A 83 -1.99 9.66 3.76
CA THR A 83 -3.10 9.79 4.73
C THR A 83 -3.67 11.20 4.74
N THR A 84 -2.80 12.21 4.70
CA THR A 84 -3.21 13.60 4.86
C THR A 84 -4.06 14.08 3.68
N ILE A 85 -3.71 13.72 2.44
CA ILE A 85 -4.49 14.13 1.25
C ILE A 85 -5.92 13.56 1.28
N PRO A 86 -6.14 12.24 1.47
CA PRO A 86 -7.51 11.72 1.52
C PRO A 86 -8.26 12.21 2.77
N ALA A 87 -7.57 12.47 3.89
CA ALA A 87 -8.17 13.09 5.08
C ALA A 87 -8.63 14.53 4.82
N ILE A 88 -7.81 15.37 4.16
CA ILE A 88 -8.20 16.73 3.77
C ILE A 88 -9.34 16.70 2.77
N LEU A 89 -9.32 15.79 1.80
CA LEU A 89 -10.43 15.61 0.85
C LEU A 89 -11.72 15.23 1.58
N TYR A 90 -11.65 14.30 2.53
CA TYR A 90 -12.76 13.94 3.40
C TYR A 90 -13.30 15.14 4.17
N LEU A 91 -12.42 15.88 4.87
CA LEU A 91 -12.80 17.06 5.65
C LEU A 91 -13.42 18.15 4.78
N PHE A 92 -12.89 18.39 3.59
CA PHE A 92 -13.45 19.37 2.67
C PHE A 92 -14.88 18.98 2.28
N ILE A 93 -15.12 17.74 1.89
CA ILE A 93 -16.46 17.29 1.52
C ILE A 93 -17.40 17.29 2.73
N GLU A 94 -16.96 16.74 3.86
CA GLU A 94 -17.78 16.61 5.07
C GLU A 94 -18.13 17.98 5.66
N LEU A 95 -17.18 18.91 5.80
CA LEU A 95 -17.40 20.22 6.39
C LEU A 95 -18.04 21.22 5.42
N VAL A 96 -17.54 21.30 4.20
CA VAL A 96 -17.90 22.39 3.28
C VAL A 96 -19.14 22.04 2.47
N ILE A 97 -19.23 20.79 1.98
CA ILE A 97 -20.31 20.36 1.08
C ILE A 97 -21.47 19.78 1.89
N ILE A 98 -21.20 18.77 2.72
CA ILE A 98 -22.22 18.05 3.49
C ILE A 98 -22.63 18.84 4.74
N ARG A 99 -21.72 19.63 5.31
CA ARG A 99 -21.87 20.32 6.60
C ARG A 99 -22.14 19.35 7.75
N GLY A 100 -21.53 18.18 7.67
CA GLY A 100 -21.58 17.12 8.67
C GLY A 100 -20.43 17.20 9.67
N ASN A 101 -20.45 16.26 10.61
CA ASN A 101 -19.38 16.07 11.59
C ASN A 101 -19.13 14.59 11.86
N THR A 102 -19.24 13.76 10.82
CA THR A 102 -19.07 12.31 10.98
C THR A 102 -17.61 12.01 11.33
N ALA A 103 -17.39 11.32 12.45
CA ALA A 103 -16.06 10.86 12.83
C ALA A 103 -15.66 9.63 12.01
N ILE A 104 -14.41 9.58 11.55
CA ILE A 104 -13.84 8.40 10.89
C ILE A 104 -12.59 7.90 11.60
N MET A 105 -12.42 6.57 11.59
CA MET A 105 -11.24 5.88 12.11
C MET A 105 -11.10 4.52 11.43
N GLY A 106 -9.88 3.98 11.39
CA GLY A 106 -9.55 2.65 10.89
C GLY A 106 -8.76 2.66 9.58
N ALA A 107 -7.98 1.60 9.38
CA ALA A 107 -7.02 1.52 8.28
C ALA A 107 -7.65 1.22 6.92
N SER A 108 -8.99 1.08 6.84
CA SER A 108 -9.70 0.84 5.59
C SER A 108 -9.47 1.94 4.55
N ILE A 109 -9.17 3.17 4.95
CA ILE A 109 -8.76 4.22 4.01
C ILE A 109 -7.46 3.87 3.27
N TRP A 110 -6.49 3.25 3.96
CA TRP A 110 -5.24 2.78 3.35
C TRP A 110 -5.47 1.58 2.44
N ILE A 111 -6.35 0.67 2.84
CA ILE A 111 -6.75 -0.48 2.01
C ILE A 111 -7.33 0.02 0.69
N PHE A 112 -8.32 0.91 0.75
CA PHE A 112 -8.97 1.43 -0.45
C PHE A 112 -8.08 2.33 -1.30
N LEU A 113 -7.16 3.09 -0.68
CA LEU A 113 -6.10 3.79 -1.42
C LEU A 113 -5.20 2.83 -2.19
N LEU A 114 -4.71 1.77 -1.55
CA LEU A 114 -3.83 0.79 -2.18
C LEU A 114 -4.56 -0.01 -3.26
N LEU A 115 -5.82 -0.39 -3.03
CA LEU A 115 -6.65 -1.03 -4.04
C LEU A 115 -6.90 -0.11 -5.24
N GLY A 116 -7.15 1.20 -5.01
CA GLY A 116 -7.27 2.18 -6.08
C GLY A 116 -5.99 2.28 -6.92
N MET A 117 -4.84 2.40 -6.25
CA MET A 117 -3.54 2.43 -6.91
C MET A 117 -3.31 1.19 -7.76
N GLU A 118 -3.63 0.02 -7.21
CA GLU A 118 -3.43 -1.25 -7.90
C GLU A 118 -4.40 -1.46 -9.06
N ALA A 119 -5.65 -1.03 -8.90
CA ALA A 119 -6.67 -1.13 -9.94
C ALA A 119 -6.28 -0.32 -11.20
N ILE A 120 -5.70 0.87 -11.04
CA ILE A 120 -5.20 1.67 -12.18
C ILE A 120 -3.99 1.00 -12.85
N ARG A 121 -3.07 0.43 -12.07
CA ARG A 121 -1.91 -0.28 -12.63
C ARG A 121 -2.34 -1.54 -13.38
N THR A 122 -3.27 -2.28 -12.80
CA THR A 122 -3.86 -3.46 -13.42
C THR A 122 -4.60 -3.08 -14.69
N TYR A 123 -5.35 -1.98 -14.70
CA TYR A 123 -6.09 -1.53 -15.88
C TYR A 123 -5.20 -1.26 -17.10
N LYS A 124 -3.96 -0.82 -16.89
CA LYS A 124 -3.00 -0.58 -17.98
C LYS A 124 -2.54 -1.87 -18.68
N SER A 125 -2.48 -3.00 -17.96
CA SER A 125 -2.01 -4.28 -18.50
C SER A 125 -3.13 -5.29 -18.76
N ASN A 126 -4.18 -5.24 -17.95
CA ASN A 126 -5.35 -6.11 -17.93
C ASN A 126 -6.60 -5.23 -17.73
N PRO A 127 -7.10 -4.58 -18.80
CA PRO A 127 -8.14 -3.55 -18.68
C PRO A 127 -9.51 -4.10 -18.25
N TYR A 128 -9.77 -5.40 -18.43
CA TYR A 128 -11.07 -5.98 -18.14
C TYR A 128 -10.97 -7.22 -17.26
N LEU A 129 -11.82 -7.26 -16.23
CA LEU A 129 -12.20 -8.48 -15.54
C LEU A 129 -13.38 -9.08 -16.30
N VAL A 130 -13.22 -10.31 -16.80
CA VAL A 130 -14.29 -11.01 -17.53
C VAL A 130 -15.08 -11.86 -16.55
N ILE A 131 -16.35 -11.54 -16.37
CA ILE A 131 -17.30 -12.35 -15.60
C ILE A 131 -18.35 -12.86 -16.57
N ALA A 132 -18.36 -14.17 -16.81
CA ALA A 132 -19.14 -14.81 -17.87
C ALA A 132 -18.91 -14.12 -19.23
N THR A 133 -19.89 -13.37 -19.73
CA THR A 133 -19.82 -12.65 -21.01
C THR A 133 -19.57 -11.14 -20.86
N HIS A 134 -19.49 -10.62 -19.63
CA HIS A 134 -19.38 -9.20 -19.36
C HIS A 134 -17.94 -8.79 -19.08
N GLN A 135 -17.51 -7.69 -19.69
CA GLN A 135 -16.20 -7.08 -19.48
C GLN A 135 -16.33 -5.90 -18.53
N ILE A 136 -15.86 -6.07 -17.30
CA ILE A 136 -15.89 -5.02 -16.28
C ILE A 136 -14.51 -4.36 -16.24
N PRO A 137 -14.40 -3.03 -16.44
CA PRO A 137 -13.11 -2.36 -16.36
C PRO A 137 -12.43 -2.61 -15.01
N THR A 138 -11.21 -3.11 -14.99
CA THR A 138 -10.54 -3.48 -13.72
C THR A 138 -10.36 -2.30 -12.77
N TRP A 139 -10.31 -1.07 -13.28
CA TRP A 139 -10.25 0.13 -12.45
C TRP A 139 -11.48 0.31 -11.56
N THR A 140 -12.66 -0.23 -11.92
CA THR A 140 -13.89 -0.10 -11.12
C THR A 140 -13.98 -1.09 -9.96
N THR A 141 -13.10 -2.09 -9.91
CA THR A 141 -13.11 -3.13 -8.86
C THR A 141 -13.09 -2.59 -7.42
N PRO A 142 -12.28 -1.58 -7.03
CA PRO A 142 -12.35 -1.01 -5.69
C PRO A 142 -13.68 -0.29 -5.41
N LEU A 143 -14.34 0.31 -6.41
CA LEU A 143 -15.64 0.96 -6.22
C LEU A 143 -16.74 -0.07 -5.92
N LEU A 144 -16.72 -1.21 -6.61
CA LEU A 144 -17.62 -2.32 -6.30
C LEU A 144 -17.37 -2.82 -4.87
N MET A 145 -16.12 -2.98 -4.47
CA MET A 145 -15.76 -3.39 -3.10
C MET A 145 -16.21 -2.37 -2.05
N ILE A 146 -16.16 -1.07 -2.33
CA ILE A 146 -16.72 -0.03 -1.45
C ILE A 146 -18.21 -0.25 -1.24
N ILE A 147 -18.98 -0.48 -2.31
CA ILE A 147 -20.42 -0.70 -2.22
C ILE A 147 -20.72 -1.95 -1.38
N LEU A 148 -19.98 -3.04 -1.60
CA LEU A 148 -20.11 -4.27 -0.82
C LEU A 148 -19.79 -4.05 0.66
N VAL A 149 -18.70 -3.36 0.98
CA VAL A 149 -18.30 -3.06 2.36
C VAL A 149 -19.33 -2.15 3.03
N ALA A 150 -19.82 -1.13 2.35
CA ALA A 150 -20.85 -0.22 2.88
C ALA A 150 -22.18 -0.95 3.16
N ALA A 151 -22.52 -1.96 2.36
CA ALA A 151 -23.74 -2.75 2.55
C ALA A 151 -23.60 -3.82 3.65
N LEU A 152 -22.41 -4.43 3.80
CA LEU A 152 -22.21 -5.60 4.67
C LEU A 152 -21.59 -5.25 6.03
N ILE A 153 -20.82 -4.16 6.12
CA ILE A 153 -20.09 -3.80 7.33
C ILE A 153 -20.67 -2.50 7.91
N PRO A 154 -21.42 -2.58 9.02
CA PRO A 154 -22.03 -1.41 9.64
C PRO A 154 -20.97 -0.45 10.19
N ASN A 155 -21.32 0.83 10.29
CA ASN A 155 -20.45 1.89 10.82
C ASN A 155 -19.14 2.10 10.01
N THR A 156 -19.16 1.79 8.72
CA THR A 156 -18.09 2.18 7.79
C THR A 156 -18.38 3.56 7.17
N SER A 157 -17.32 4.28 6.80
CA SER A 157 -17.45 5.58 6.13
C SER A 157 -17.32 5.42 4.63
N LEU A 158 -18.46 5.36 3.93
CA LEU A 158 -18.52 5.36 2.46
C LEU A 158 -17.70 6.53 1.87
N LEU A 159 -17.88 7.74 2.41
CA LEU A 159 -17.16 8.93 1.97
C LEU A 159 -15.65 8.80 2.22
N GLY A 160 -15.23 8.30 3.38
CA GLY A 160 -13.83 8.05 3.69
C GLY A 160 -13.18 7.07 2.72
N HIS A 161 -13.89 5.98 2.37
CA HIS A 161 -13.40 5.00 1.39
C HIS A 161 -13.29 5.59 -0.02
N LEU A 162 -14.28 6.38 -0.45
CA LEU A 162 -14.24 7.08 -1.73
C LEU A 162 -13.08 8.06 -1.81
N CYS A 163 -12.77 8.79 -0.72
CA CYS A 163 -11.59 9.66 -0.64
C CYS A 163 -10.30 8.86 -0.77
N GLY A 164 -10.21 7.71 -0.08
CA GLY A 164 -9.09 6.77 -0.18
C GLY A 164 -8.86 6.29 -1.62
N VAL A 165 -9.88 5.72 -2.27
CA VAL A 165 -9.78 5.25 -3.67
C VAL A 165 -9.43 6.37 -4.62
N SER A 166 -10.00 7.56 -4.44
CA SER A 166 -9.73 8.71 -5.32
C SER A 166 -8.24 9.07 -5.31
N VAL A 167 -7.64 9.21 -4.12
CA VAL A 167 -6.19 9.44 -3.99
C VAL A 167 -5.39 8.25 -4.50
N GLY A 168 -5.86 7.03 -4.25
CA GLY A 168 -5.29 5.80 -4.80
C GLY A 168 -5.20 5.82 -6.32
N TYR A 169 -6.25 6.24 -7.02
CA TYR A 169 -6.24 6.35 -8.48
C TYR A 169 -5.19 7.34 -8.96
N PHE A 170 -5.11 8.53 -8.35
CA PHE A 170 -4.05 9.48 -8.67
C PHE A 170 -2.65 8.89 -8.40
N ALA A 171 -2.45 8.22 -7.26
CA ALA A 171 -1.19 7.53 -6.99
C ALA A 171 -0.85 6.49 -8.07
N GLY A 172 -1.83 5.69 -8.51
CA GLY A 172 -1.66 4.64 -9.53
C GLY A 172 -1.32 5.15 -10.93
N LEU A 173 -1.60 6.42 -11.21
CA LEU A 173 -1.16 7.09 -12.44
C LEU A 173 0.35 7.40 -12.45
N GLY A 174 1.05 7.27 -11.32
CA GLY A 174 2.50 7.47 -11.21
C GLY A 174 2.92 8.73 -10.46
N TYR A 175 2.01 9.36 -9.73
CA TYR A 175 2.28 10.61 -9.00
C TYR A 175 2.94 10.42 -7.62
N VAL A 176 3.08 9.18 -7.13
CA VAL A 176 3.72 8.88 -5.83
C VAL A 176 5.14 9.46 -5.73
N LYS A 177 5.90 9.47 -6.83
CA LYS A 177 7.27 9.99 -6.87
C LYS A 177 7.40 11.46 -6.46
N PHE A 178 6.36 12.28 -6.66
CA PHE A 178 6.35 13.69 -6.29
C PHE A 178 6.06 13.90 -4.80
N LEU A 179 5.50 12.89 -4.15
CA LEU A 179 5.17 12.88 -2.72
C LEU A 179 6.28 12.22 -1.89
N ALA A 180 7.13 11.42 -2.52
CA ALA A 180 8.18 10.69 -1.84
C ALA A 180 9.26 11.65 -1.31
N PRO A 181 9.75 11.45 -0.08
CA PRO A 181 10.86 12.24 0.45
C PRO A 181 12.13 11.99 -0.37
N PRO A 182 13.08 12.95 -0.37
CA PRO A 182 14.30 12.82 -1.16
C PRO A 182 15.17 11.66 -0.66
N GLU A 183 15.70 10.86 -1.59
CA GLU A 183 16.45 9.63 -1.28
C GLU A 183 17.66 9.87 -0.36
N TRP A 184 18.36 10.99 -0.54
CA TRP A 184 19.54 11.32 0.29
C TRP A 184 19.17 11.41 1.77
N ALA A 185 17.98 11.95 2.10
CA ALA A 185 17.53 12.08 3.47
C ALA A 185 17.16 10.71 4.04
N LEU A 186 16.51 9.86 3.24
CA LEU A 186 16.19 8.49 3.64
C LEU A 186 17.45 7.67 3.90
N ARG A 187 18.45 7.75 3.02
CA ARG A 187 19.76 7.07 3.20
C ARG A 187 20.49 7.56 4.45
N TRP A 188 20.42 8.87 4.72
CA TRP A 188 21.00 9.43 5.95
C TRP A 188 20.33 8.85 7.20
N ILE A 189 19.00 8.75 7.25
CA ILE A 189 18.27 8.13 8.38
C ILE A 189 18.62 6.64 8.50
N GLU A 190 18.58 5.91 7.39
CA GLU A 190 18.84 4.47 7.36
C GLU A 190 20.23 4.13 7.91
N SER A 191 21.26 4.86 7.47
CA SER A 191 22.64 4.68 7.93
C SER A 191 22.84 5.11 9.38
N LYS A 192 22.21 6.21 9.83
CA LYS A 192 22.32 6.68 11.21
C LYS A 192 21.69 5.74 12.23
N LEU A 193 20.56 5.12 11.86
CA LEU A 193 19.84 4.20 12.74
C LEU A 193 20.25 2.73 12.55
N ASN A 194 21.12 2.44 11.57
CA ASN A 194 21.56 1.08 11.24
C ASN A 194 20.38 0.11 11.06
N LEU A 195 19.33 0.55 10.35
CA LEU A 195 18.03 -0.14 10.32
C LEU A 195 18.11 -1.55 9.73
N LEU A 196 19.01 -1.75 8.75
CA LEU A 196 19.26 -3.07 8.17
C LEU A 196 19.74 -4.10 9.19
N ALA A 197 20.46 -3.68 10.23
CA ALA A 197 20.94 -4.57 11.26
C ALA A 197 19.92 -4.81 12.38
N ILE A 198 18.98 -3.87 12.57
CA ILE A 198 18.05 -3.87 13.71
C ILE A 198 16.70 -4.49 13.35
N LEU A 199 16.18 -4.18 12.16
CA LEU A 199 14.81 -4.52 11.78
C LEU A 199 14.80 -5.74 10.85
N PRO A 200 14.29 -6.90 11.31
CA PRO A 200 14.11 -8.04 10.42
C PRO A 200 13.08 -7.67 9.35
N HIS A 201 13.33 -8.07 8.10
CA HIS A 201 12.48 -7.78 6.92
C HIS A 201 12.44 -6.31 6.47
N TYR A 202 13.35 -5.46 6.94
CA TYR A 202 13.50 -4.11 6.44
C TYR A 202 13.88 -4.10 4.94
N VAL A 203 13.19 -3.27 4.15
CA VAL A 203 13.43 -3.08 2.72
C VAL A 203 14.22 -1.78 2.53
N SER A 204 15.49 -1.90 2.14
CA SER A 204 16.39 -0.75 1.99
C SER A 204 16.02 0.17 0.85
N VAL A 205 16.44 1.43 0.99
CA VAL A 205 16.33 2.41 -0.10
C VAL A 205 17.17 1.98 -1.31
N ASP A 206 18.31 1.32 -1.09
CA ASP A 206 19.25 0.94 -2.15
C ASP A 206 18.82 -0.27 -2.98
N GLN A 207 17.94 -1.14 -2.45
CA GLN A 207 17.32 -2.22 -3.25
C GLN A 207 16.54 -1.69 -4.47
N LYS A 208 16.12 -0.41 -4.46
CA LYS A 208 15.57 0.28 -5.64
C LYS A 208 16.61 0.65 -6.69
N THR A 209 17.83 1.01 -6.28
CA THR A 209 18.85 1.55 -7.19
C THR A 209 19.60 0.43 -7.92
N TYR A 210 19.81 -0.70 -7.24
CA TYR A 210 20.59 -1.83 -7.77
C TYR A 210 19.75 -3.07 -8.11
N GLY A 211 18.43 -3.00 -7.89
CA GLY A 211 17.49 -4.07 -8.17
C GLY A 211 17.64 -5.24 -7.20
N ARG A 212 16.49 -5.79 -6.77
CA ARG A 212 16.38 -7.07 -6.05
C ARG A 212 16.98 -8.28 -6.83
N PHE A 213 17.46 -8.05 -8.06
CA PHE A 213 17.99 -9.03 -9.02
C PHE A 213 19.32 -8.59 -9.65
N GLY A 214 20.19 -7.92 -8.88
CA GLY A 214 21.51 -7.51 -9.34
C GLY A 214 22.52 -8.65 -9.59
N VAL A 215 22.17 -9.94 -9.46
CA VAL A 215 22.94 -11.07 -10.02
C VAL A 215 22.01 -12.29 -10.13
N LEU A 216 21.58 -12.66 -11.33
CA LEU A 216 21.38 -14.09 -11.61
C LEU A 216 22.79 -14.66 -11.80
N PRO A 217 23.17 -15.78 -11.16
CA PRO A 217 24.40 -16.46 -11.56
C PRO A 217 24.21 -16.94 -13.00
N SER A 218 24.70 -16.16 -13.97
CA SER A 218 24.91 -16.66 -15.32
C SER A 218 26.05 -17.66 -15.22
N THR A 219 25.71 -18.95 -15.23
CA THR A 219 26.70 -19.99 -15.50
C THR A 219 27.25 -19.73 -16.90
N ASN A 220 28.39 -19.05 -16.99
CA ASN A 220 29.22 -19.07 -18.19
C ASN A 220 29.72 -20.51 -18.36
N ARG A 221 28.94 -21.34 -19.07
CA ARG A 221 29.57 -22.44 -19.81
C ARG A 221 30.34 -21.77 -20.94
N ALA A 222 31.65 -21.60 -20.72
CA ALA A 222 32.60 -21.26 -21.75
C ALA A 222 32.52 -22.32 -22.85
N VAL A 223 31.84 -21.99 -23.94
CA VAL A 223 31.98 -22.70 -25.22
C VAL A 223 33.16 -22.05 -25.92
N GLY A 224 34.30 -22.75 -25.96
CA GLY A 224 35.52 -22.25 -26.58
C GLY A 224 36.67 -23.25 -26.55
N SER A 225 36.61 -24.23 -27.47
CA SER A 225 37.71 -24.89 -28.20
C SER A 225 39.07 -25.17 -27.52
N ALA A 226 39.45 -26.46 -27.40
CA ALA A 226 40.43 -27.12 -28.28
C ALA A 226 41.05 -28.38 -27.65
N SER A 227 40.76 -29.57 -28.22
CA SER A 227 41.73 -30.62 -28.58
C SER A 227 40.98 -31.85 -29.15
N ALA A 228 41.29 -32.21 -30.40
CA ALA A 228 40.76 -33.33 -31.20
C ALA A 228 41.49 -34.66 -30.85
N PRO A 229 41.33 -35.84 -31.54
CA PRO A 229 40.57 -36.13 -32.78
C PRO A 229 39.89 -37.54 -32.90
N THR A 230 39.19 -37.74 -34.04
CA THR A 230 38.99 -39.00 -34.81
C THR A 230 37.89 -40.01 -34.43
N GLU A 231 36.86 -40.12 -35.29
CA GLU A 231 36.43 -41.30 -36.09
C GLU A 231 35.09 -40.91 -36.77
N LEU A 232 35.05 -40.63 -38.09
CA LEU A 232 34.73 -41.59 -39.18
C LEU A 232 33.56 -42.51 -38.76
N MET A 233 32.38 -42.58 -39.39
CA MET A 233 32.09 -42.82 -40.81
C MET A 233 30.56 -43.05 -40.93
N ASN A 234 29.95 -42.62 -42.05
CA ASN A 234 28.75 -43.24 -42.69
C ASN A 234 27.39 -43.24 -41.93
N THR A 235 26.19 -43.10 -42.50
CA THR A 235 25.70 -43.01 -43.89
C THR A 235 24.29 -42.41 -43.84
N THR A 236 23.94 -41.71 -44.91
CA THR A 236 22.58 -41.37 -45.37
C THR A 236 21.60 -42.56 -45.32
N GLN A 237 20.37 -42.37 -44.81
CA GLN A 237 19.18 -42.86 -45.52
C GLN A 237 17.86 -42.18 -45.10
N ARG A 238 16.97 -42.16 -46.08
CA ARG A 238 15.78 -41.35 -46.35
C ARG A 238 14.50 -42.03 -45.83
N THR A 239 13.49 -41.19 -45.54
CA THR A 239 12.03 -41.35 -45.73
C THR A 239 11.36 -42.69 -45.43
N SER A 240 10.38 -42.66 -44.52
CA SER A 240 8.94 -42.73 -44.83
C SER A 240 8.14 -42.44 -43.57
#